data_AF-A0A819FB20-F1
#
_entry.id   AF-A0A819FB20-F1
#
_cell.length_a   1.000
_cell.length_b   1.000
_cell.length_c   1.000
_cell.angle_alpha   90.00
_cell.angle_beta   90.00
_cell.angle_gamma   90.00
#
_symmetry.space_group_name_H-M   'P 1'
#
loop_
_entity.id
_entity.type
_entity.pdbx_description
1 polymer ?
#
loop_
_entity_poly.entity_id
_entity_poly.type
_entity_poly.pdbx_seq_one_letter_code
_entity_poly.pdbx_strand_id
1 'polypeptide(L)'
;MKTSFGYITMDNGGWAKPVEDGQSPTLFQEYFSKGRMYIMVMSGKYAGDYLGGHYDKGVGAWSKKSDGGYMSWLGCELVSESDKTAHLRMRYNPNGKFYFYYDKEPYAYVCVEKVYPYSVTQAPGIRVCKANKIVGSWAYLNTIAGKTSLTLKHGTTKRHEESKTTDWSHSVSTAMHTSFSVVPFMQNTGISVTYDFKTSATDAYKNEWTTSKEESWTVEFSQEEKGKSLWQFILAIKDDCGHEERTLLREHALTDTQSDPPCCLPGFSTDAPYYNTCVSEEYLLEKNRKGCVVAGREKKRHHIMTIENA
;
A
#
# COMPACT_ATOMS: atom_id res chain seq x y z
N MET A 1 28.58 -24.16 20.47
CA MET A 1 28.18 -24.00 19.06
C MET A 1 28.33 -22.53 18.70
N LYS A 2 29.25 -22.19 17.79
CA LYS A 2 29.32 -20.86 17.19
C LYS A 2 28.46 -20.90 15.92
N THR A 3 27.39 -20.14 15.89
CA THR A 3 26.63 -19.86 14.67
C THR A 3 27.34 -18.74 13.93
N SER A 4 28.00 -19.07 12.83
CA SER A 4 28.55 -18.10 11.89
C SER A 4 27.43 -17.61 10.97
N PHE A 5 27.28 -16.30 10.80
CA PHE A 5 26.44 -15.73 9.75
C PHE A 5 27.33 -15.52 8.52
N GLY A 6 27.05 -16.23 7.43
CA GLY A 6 27.78 -16.04 6.17
C GLY A 6 27.39 -14.71 5.53
N TYR A 7 28.37 -13.86 5.24
CA TYR A 7 28.22 -12.66 4.41
C TYR A 7 28.51 -13.02 2.93
N ILE A 8 28.03 -12.20 1.99
CA ILE A 8 28.31 -12.31 0.55
C ILE A 8 29.07 -11.05 0.11
N THR A 9 30.05 -11.20 -0.77
CA THR A 9 30.72 -10.10 -1.47
C THR A 9 30.57 -10.27 -2.97
N MET A 10 30.50 -9.16 -3.71
CA MET A 10 30.65 -9.18 -5.17
C MET A 10 32.14 -9.15 -5.51
N ASP A 11 32.57 -9.93 -6.50
CA ASP A 11 33.90 -9.79 -7.07
C ASP A 11 33.93 -8.72 -8.17
N ASN A 12 35.14 -8.40 -8.64
CA ASN A 12 35.37 -7.38 -9.66
C ASN A 12 34.79 -7.73 -11.05
N GLY A 13 34.26 -8.94 -11.23
CA GLY A 13 33.56 -9.39 -12.43
C GLY A 13 32.03 -9.43 -12.26
N GLY A 14 31.49 -8.98 -11.13
CA GLY A 14 30.05 -9.00 -10.85
C GLY A 14 29.53 -10.35 -10.33
N TRP A 15 30.41 -11.26 -9.90
CA TRP A 15 30.02 -12.55 -9.35
C TRP A 15 29.84 -12.48 -7.84
N ALA A 16 28.73 -12.98 -7.31
CA ALA A 16 28.54 -13.14 -5.88
C ALA A 16 29.41 -14.28 -5.34
N LYS A 17 30.18 -14.02 -4.28
CA LYS A 17 31.04 -14.99 -3.59
C LYS A 17 30.71 -15.05 -2.10
N PRO A 18 30.69 -16.25 -1.48
CA PRO A 18 30.62 -16.37 -0.03
C PRO A 18 31.90 -15.79 0.60
N VAL A 19 31.75 -15.09 1.71
CA VAL A 19 32.85 -14.33 2.30
C VAL A 19 33.82 -15.24 3.07
N GLU A 20 33.38 -16.35 3.68
CA GLU A 20 34.28 -17.31 4.35
C GLU A 20 33.77 -18.78 4.29
N ASP A 21 34.73 -19.70 4.16
CA ASP A 21 34.72 -21.12 4.56
C ASP A 21 33.42 -21.95 4.50
N GLY A 22 32.92 -22.21 3.28
CA GLY A 22 32.77 -23.61 2.84
C GLY A 22 31.65 -24.47 3.44
N GLN A 23 30.52 -23.91 3.86
CA GLN A 23 29.23 -24.62 3.80
C GLN A 23 28.24 -23.78 2.99
N SER A 24 28.37 -23.92 1.67
CA SER A 24 27.88 -23.01 0.64
C SER A 24 26.35 -22.94 0.57
N PRO A 25 25.71 -21.78 0.82
CA PRO A 25 24.42 -21.50 0.21
C PRO A 25 24.59 -21.53 -1.31
N THR A 26 23.87 -22.44 -1.95
CA THR A 26 24.04 -22.84 -3.35
C THR A 26 23.00 -22.20 -4.29
N LEU A 27 21.88 -21.70 -3.80
CA LEU A 27 20.85 -21.06 -4.63
C LEU A 27 20.43 -19.69 -4.09
N PHE A 28 20.26 -18.73 -5.00
CA PHE A 28 19.64 -17.42 -4.75
C PHE A 28 18.51 -17.24 -5.75
N GLN A 29 17.26 -17.29 -5.30
CA GLN A 29 16.14 -16.95 -6.16
C GLN A 29 15.33 -15.82 -5.56
N GLU A 30 15.17 -14.78 -6.37
CA GLU A 30 14.26 -13.67 -6.10
C GLU A 30 12.87 -14.07 -6.56
N TYR A 31 11.91 -13.95 -5.65
CA TYR A 31 10.50 -14.13 -5.99
C TYR A 31 9.67 -13.03 -5.36
N PHE A 32 8.73 -12.49 -6.14
CA PHE A 32 7.86 -11.41 -5.72
C PHE A 32 6.48 -11.96 -5.35
N SER A 33 6.03 -11.66 -4.13
CA SER A 33 4.67 -12.01 -3.68
C SER A 33 4.13 -10.98 -2.71
N LYS A 34 2.86 -10.61 -2.86
CA LYS A 34 2.16 -9.66 -1.97
C LYS A 34 2.97 -8.36 -1.72
N GLY A 35 3.59 -7.82 -2.77
CA GLY A 35 4.36 -6.57 -2.72
C GLY A 35 5.70 -6.65 -1.98
N ARG A 36 6.21 -7.86 -1.71
CA ARG A 36 7.51 -8.09 -1.06
C ARG A 36 8.39 -8.97 -1.95
N MET A 37 9.68 -8.66 -1.97
CA MET A 37 10.70 -9.51 -2.60
C MET A 37 11.21 -10.50 -1.54
N TYR A 38 11.20 -11.78 -1.90
CA TYR A 38 11.74 -12.85 -1.07
C TYR A 38 13.03 -13.31 -1.72
N ILE A 39 14.10 -13.39 -0.92
CA ILE A 39 15.34 -14.02 -1.34
C ILE A 39 15.35 -15.39 -0.70
N MET A 40 15.19 -16.40 -1.54
CA MET A 40 15.32 -17.79 -1.14
C MET A 40 16.79 -18.19 -1.20
N VAL A 41 17.29 -18.74 -0.10
CA VAL A 41 18.63 -19.30 -0.02
C VAL A 41 18.52 -20.80 0.22
N MET A 42 19.00 -21.62 -0.72
CA MET A 42 19.09 -23.08 -0.53
C MET A 42 20.56 -23.48 -0.43
N SER A 43 20.91 -24.36 0.50
CA SER A 43 22.22 -24.98 0.58
C SER A 43 22.07 -26.50 0.41
N GLY A 44 23.03 -27.12 -0.25
CA GLY A 44 23.00 -28.57 -0.47
C GLY A 44 24.17 -29.06 -1.31
N LYS A 45 24.66 -30.26 -0.99
CA LYS A 45 25.65 -31.02 -1.77
C LYS A 45 24.92 -32.18 -2.44
N TYR A 46 24.90 -32.21 -3.77
CA TYR A 46 24.33 -33.33 -4.53
C TYR A 46 25.35 -33.79 -5.58
N ALA A 47 25.75 -35.06 -5.53
CA ALA A 47 26.62 -35.75 -6.50
C ALA A 47 27.97 -35.08 -6.87
N GLY A 48 28.43 -34.05 -6.15
CA GLY A 48 29.68 -33.34 -6.46
C GLY A 48 29.50 -32.07 -7.28
N ASP A 49 28.26 -31.69 -7.57
CA ASP A 49 27.91 -30.51 -8.37
C ASP A 49 27.56 -29.31 -7.49
N TYR A 50 27.82 -28.10 -7.99
CA TYR A 50 27.56 -26.82 -7.35
C TYR A 50 26.38 -26.13 -8.05
N LEU A 51 25.48 -25.50 -7.30
CA LEU A 51 24.53 -24.53 -7.85
C LEU A 51 25.18 -23.13 -7.82
N GLY A 52 24.98 -22.32 -8.85
CA GLY A 52 25.58 -21.00 -8.98
C GLY A 52 24.60 -20.02 -9.64
N GLY A 53 24.55 -18.79 -9.14
CA GLY A 53 23.72 -17.72 -9.66
C GLY A 53 24.49 -16.75 -10.56
N HIS A 54 23.82 -16.23 -11.60
CA HIS A 54 24.29 -15.16 -12.48
C HIS A 54 23.32 -13.98 -12.41
N TYR A 55 23.83 -12.75 -12.34
CA TYR A 55 23.05 -11.55 -11.99
C TYR A 55 21.93 -11.19 -12.99
N ASP A 56 22.05 -11.57 -14.26
CA ASP A 56 21.02 -11.33 -15.30
C ASP A 56 20.40 -12.63 -15.87
N LYS A 57 20.88 -13.82 -15.48
CA LYS A 57 20.43 -15.12 -16.05
C LYS A 57 19.80 -16.09 -15.03
N GLY A 58 19.74 -15.73 -13.76
CA GLY A 58 19.15 -16.59 -12.72
C GLY A 58 20.11 -17.66 -12.20
N VAL A 59 19.59 -18.82 -11.80
CA VAL A 59 20.35 -19.89 -11.11
C VAL A 59 20.52 -21.13 -11.97
N GLY A 60 21.68 -21.78 -11.88
CA GLY A 60 21.99 -23.03 -12.58
C GLY A 60 22.77 -24.04 -11.75
N ALA A 61 22.75 -25.31 -12.17
CA ALA A 61 23.55 -26.41 -11.60
C ALA A 61 24.79 -26.69 -12.45
N TRP A 62 25.92 -27.00 -11.80
CA TRP A 62 27.25 -27.03 -12.40
C TRP A 62 28.05 -28.23 -11.92
N SER A 63 28.42 -29.13 -12.84
CA SER A 63 29.40 -30.19 -12.58
C SER A 63 30.83 -29.78 -12.97
N LYS A 64 30.97 -28.85 -13.93
CA LYS A 64 32.24 -28.27 -14.42
C LYS A 64 32.06 -26.81 -14.82
N LYS A 65 33.16 -26.04 -14.87
CA LYS A 65 33.24 -24.59 -15.13
C LYS A 65 32.59 -24.09 -16.44
N SER A 66 32.13 -24.98 -17.33
CA SER A 66 31.59 -24.67 -18.67
C SER A 66 30.16 -25.15 -18.92
N ASP A 67 29.49 -25.74 -17.93
CA ASP A 67 28.24 -26.52 -18.12
C ASP A 67 27.00 -25.85 -17.50
N GLY A 68 26.93 -24.51 -17.55
CA GLY A 68 25.82 -23.76 -16.95
C GLY A 68 24.48 -24.12 -17.57
N GLY A 69 23.57 -24.69 -16.77
CA GLY A 69 22.17 -24.81 -17.13
C GLY A 69 21.34 -23.68 -16.56
N TYR A 70 20.69 -22.90 -17.41
CA TYR A 70 19.75 -21.85 -16.98
C TYR A 70 18.43 -22.48 -16.57
N MET A 71 17.67 -21.84 -15.69
CA MET A 71 16.33 -22.28 -15.34
C MET A 71 15.31 -21.19 -15.63
N SER A 72 14.18 -21.59 -16.22
CA SER A 72 13.05 -20.71 -16.49
C SER A 72 11.74 -21.29 -15.94
N TRP A 73 10.73 -20.43 -15.80
CA TRP A 73 9.42 -20.85 -15.34
C TRP A 73 8.57 -21.33 -16.51
N LEU A 74 8.02 -22.54 -16.38
CA LEU A 74 6.97 -23.06 -17.24
C LEU A 74 5.73 -23.34 -16.38
N GLY A 75 4.84 -22.36 -16.27
CA GLY A 75 3.69 -22.42 -15.37
C GLY A 75 4.12 -22.35 -13.90
N CYS A 76 3.83 -23.40 -13.13
CA CYS A 76 4.19 -23.52 -11.70
C CYS A 76 5.45 -24.38 -11.46
N GLU A 77 6.24 -24.63 -12.50
CA GLU A 77 7.43 -25.49 -12.44
C GLU A 77 8.65 -24.73 -12.94
N LEU A 78 9.79 -24.95 -12.27
CA LEU A 78 11.08 -24.51 -12.78
C LEU A 78 11.66 -25.60 -13.67
N VAL A 79 11.97 -25.25 -14.91
CA VAL A 79 12.56 -26.13 -15.91
C VAL A 79 13.94 -25.64 -16.27
N SER A 80 14.90 -26.55 -16.36
CA SER A 80 16.22 -26.21 -16.90
C SER A 80 16.16 -26.08 -18.44
N GLU A 81 16.80 -25.05 -18.96
CA GLU A 81 16.92 -24.72 -20.40
C GLU A 81 18.19 -25.27 -21.06
N SER A 82 19.07 -25.95 -20.32
CA SER A 82 20.27 -26.56 -20.89
C SER A 82 20.07 -28.04 -21.13
N ASP A 83 20.44 -28.54 -22.31
CA ASP A 83 20.34 -29.96 -22.70
C ASP A 83 20.95 -30.92 -21.68
N LYS A 84 22.01 -30.50 -20.99
CA LYS A 84 22.70 -31.31 -19.97
C LYS A 84 21.94 -31.41 -18.65
N THR A 85 21.01 -30.50 -18.38
CA THR A 85 20.22 -30.44 -17.14
C THR A 85 18.72 -30.38 -17.40
N ALA A 86 18.28 -30.48 -18.67
CA ALA A 86 16.90 -30.39 -19.12
C ALA A 86 15.99 -31.48 -18.50
N HIS A 87 16.61 -32.52 -17.93
CA HIS A 87 15.95 -33.60 -17.20
C HIS A 87 15.73 -33.30 -15.71
N LEU A 88 16.23 -32.17 -15.21
CA LEU A 88 15.98 -31.69 -13.85
C LEU A 88 14.69 -30.87 -13.83
N ARG A 89 13.76 -31.26 -12.96
CA ARG A 89 12.51 -30.54 -12.71
C ARG A 89 12.42 -30.15 -11.25
N MET A 90 11.97 -28.93 -10.99
CA MET A 90 11.68 -28.43 -9.65
C MET A 90 10.21 -28.07 -9.50
N ARG A 91 9.60 -28.57 -8.42
CA ARG A 91 8.22 -28.20 -8.03
C ARG A 91 8.19 -27.64 -6.62
N TYR A 92 7.49 -26.51 -6.46
CA TYR A 92 7.24 -25.88 -5.16
C TYR A 92 6.08 -26.56 -4.44
N ASN A 93 6.26 -26.86 -3.15
CA ASN A 93 5.20 -27.30 -2.24
C ASN A 93 4.75 -26.11 -1.37
N PRO A 94 3.44 -25.87 -1.23
CA PRO A 94 2.87 -24.90 -0.30
C PRO A 94 3.36 -24.99 1.16
N ASN A 95 3.88 -26.13 1.60
CA ASN A 95 4.47 -26.33 2.93
C ASN A 95 5.93 -25.83 3.04
N GLY A 96 6.41 -25.03 2.09
CA GLY A 96 7.75 -24.44 2.13
C GLY A 96 8.87 -25.40 1.75
N LYS A 97 8.57 -26.45 0.96
CA LYS A 97 9.56 -27.43 0.49
C LYS A 97 9.62 -27.41 -1.03
N PHE A 98 10.81 -27.55 -1.62
CA PHE A 98 10.96 -27.78 -3.05
C PHE A 98 11.36 -29.23 -3.27
N TYR A 99 10.82 -29.83 -4.34
CA TYR A 99 11.18 -31.17 -4.76
C TYR A 99 12.00 -31.11 -6.03
N PHE A 100 13.12 -31.83 -6.04
CA PHE A 100 13.81 -32.21 -7.25
C PHE A 100 13.34 -33.61 -7.64
N TYR A 101 12.95 -33.79 -8.89
CA TYR A 101 12.70 -35.13 -9.41
C TYR A 101 13.33 -35.31 -10.78
N TYR A 102 13.83 -36.53 -10.99
CA TYR A 102 14.23 -37.06 -12.28
C TYR A 102 13.05 -37.82 -12.87
N ASP A 103 12.90 -37.82 -14.19
CA ASP A 103 11.94 -38.68 -14.88
C ASP A 103 12.25 -40.20 -14.72
N LYS A 104 13.32 -40.58 -14.01
CA LYS A 104 13.78 -41.98 -13.96
C LYS A 104 14.05 -42.62 -12.59
N GLU A 105 14.29 -41.95 -11.45
CA GLU A 105 14.47 -42.59 -10.10
C GLU A 105 14.39 -41.57 -8.92
N PRO A 106 14.22 -41.99 -7.63
CA PRO A 106 13.47 -41.20 -6.65
C PRO A 106 14.25 -40.09 -5.91
N TYR A 107 13.61 -38.92 -5.89
CA TYR A 107 13.71 -37.76 -4.99
C TYR A 107 15.01 -37.52 -4.21
N ALA A 108 15.81 -36.56 -4.68
CA ALA A 108 16.77 -35.87 -3.82
C ALA A 108 16.05 -34.76 -3.03
N TYR A 109 16.20 -34.77 -1.70
CA TYR A 109 15.63 -33.74 -0.83
C TYR A 109 16.63 -32.59 -0.67
N VAL A 110 16.20 -31.36 -0.93
CA VAL A 110 16.92 -30.15 -0.51
C VAL A 110 16.06 -29.45 0.55
N CYS A 111 16.68 -29.11 1.68
CA CYS A 111 16.01 -28.39 2.74
C CYS A 111 16.10 -26.89 2.47
N VAL A 112 14.96 -26.19 2.54
CA VAL A 112 14.95 -24.74 2.63
C VAL A 112 15.39 -24.37 4.04
N GLU A 113 16.63 -23.92 4.19
CA GLU A 113 17.16 -23.59 5.51
C GLU A 113 16.54 -22.31 6.07
N LYS A 114 16.32 -21.31 5.22
CA LYS A 114 15.73 -20.03 5.64
C LYS A 114 15.18 -19.23 4.46
N VAL A 115 13.99 -18.68 4.65
CA VAL A 115 13.44 -17.63 3.76
C VAL A 115 13.58 -16.32 4.50
N TYR A 116 14.36 -15.40 3.93
CA TYR A 116 14.49 -14.06 4.49
C TYR A 116 13.53 -13.12 3.75
N PRO A 117 12.67 -12.37 4.45
CA PRO A 117 12.04 -11.22 3.85
C PRO A 117 13.15 -10.20 3.56
N TYR A 118 13.49 -10.01 2.30
CA TYR A 118 14.38 -8.93 1.91
C TYR A 118 13.51 -7.68 1.81
N SER A 119 13.55 -6.81 2.82
CA SER A 119 13.31 -5.40 2.52
C SER A 119 14.46 -5.00 1.62
N VAL A 120 14.18 -4.33 0.50
CA VAL A 120 15.22 -3.77 -0.36
C VAL A 120 16.01 -2.77 0.49
N THR A 121 17.00 -3.25 1.22
CA THR A 121 18.07 -2.44 1.76
C THR A 121 18.95 -2.19 0.56
N GLN A 122 18.48 -1.14 -0.13
CA GLN A 122 18.97 -0.48 -1.32
C GLN A 122 20.42 -0.80 -1.65
N ALA A 123 20.66 -1.06 -2.93
CA ALA A 123 21.94 -0.73 -3.52
C ALA A 123 22.38 0.64 -2.96
N PRO A 124 23.61 0.77 -2.43
CA PRO A 124 24.05 1.97 -1.73
C PRO A 124 23.82 3.19 -2.64
N GLY A 125 22.91 4.09 -2.22
CA GLY A 125 22.70 5.38 -2.88
C GLY A 125 21.25 5.75 -3.23
N ILE A 126 20.28 4.84 -3.20
CA ILE A 126 18.87 5.26 -3.35
C ILE A 126 18.41 5.81 -2.00
N ARG A 127 17.76 6.96 -1.95
CA ARG A 127 17.16 7.51 -0.73
C ARG A 127 15.71 7.03 -0.65
N VAL A 128 15.30 6.35 0.43
CA VAL A 128 13.87 6.07 0.66
C VAL A 128 13.21 7.31 1.23
N CYS A 129 12.21 7.85 0.55
CA CYS A 129 11.37 8.92 1.08
C CYS A 129 10.24 8.32 1.92
N LYS A 130 10.03 8.86 3.12
CA LYS A 130 8.98 8.42 4.05
C LYS A 130 7.98 9.53 4.27
N ALA A 131 6.71 9.23 4.05
CA ALA A 131 5.62 10.11 4.43
C ALA A 131 5.72 10.43 5.92
N ASN A 132 5.67 11.71 6.25
CA ASN A 132 5.85 12.22 7.61
C ASN A 132 4.72 13.15 8.06
N LYS A 133 3.86 13.57 7.14
CA LYS A 133 2.70 14.43 7.43
C LYS A 133 1.57 14.14 6.45
N ILE A 134 0.36 13.98 6.98
CA ILE A 134 -0.87 13.87 6.18
C ILE A 134 -1.87 14.92 6.62
N VAL A 135 -2.40 15.66 5.65
CA VAL A 135 -3.45 16.66 5.87
C VAL A 135 -4.66 16.31 5.00
N GLY A 136 -5.80 16.10 5.65
CA GLY A 136 -7.08 15.90 4.98
C GLY A 136 -7.87 17.21 4.85
N SER A 137 -8.63 17.37 3.78
CA SER A 137 -9.54 18.51 3.62
C SER A 137 -10.63 18.21 2.61
N TRP A 138 -11.79 18.86 2.78
CA TRP A 138 -12.83 18.90 1.74
C TRP A 138 -12.46 19.93 0.66
N ALA A 139 -12.36 19.47 -0.58
CA ALA A 139 -12.10 20.31 -1.74
C ALA A 139 -13.38 20.50 -2.57
N TYR A 140 -13.76 21.74 -2.82
CA TYR A 140 -14.86 22.07 -3.73
C TYR A 140 -14.51 21.63 -5.15
N LEU A 141 -15.45 20.98 -5.83
CA LEU A 141 -15.30 20.56 -7.22
C LEU A 141 -16.16 21.41 -8.17
N ASN A 142 -17.48 21.42 -7.96
CA ASN A 142 -18.41 22.07 -8.87
C ASN A 142 -19.76 22.37 -8.20
N THR A 143 -20.59 23.18 -8.84
CA THR A 143 -22.00 23.37 -8.49
C THR A 143 -22.86 22.54 -9.45
N ILE A 144 -23.82 21.79 -8.92
CA ILE A 144 -24.70 20.94 -9.72
C ILE A 144 -25.69 21.82 -10.51
N ALA A 145 -25.60 21.79 -11.85
CA ALA A 145 -26.42 22.65 -12.71
C ALA A 145 -27.88 22.16 -12.88
N GLY A 146 -28.15 20.89 -12.54
CA GLY A 146 -29.42 20.19 -12.71
C GLY A 146 -29.19 18.68 -12.75
N LYS A 147 -30.18 17.92 -13.23
CA LYS A 147 -30.02 16.47 -13.43
C LYS A 147 -28.85 16.17 -14.38
N THR A 148 -27.80 15.54 -13.89
CA THR A 148 -26.56 15.28 -14.65
C THR A 148 -25.78 14.12 -14.06
N SER A 149 -24.75 13.68 -14.77
CA SER A 149 -23.78 12.69 -14.26
C SER A 149 -22.39 13.30 -14.36
N LEU A 150 -21.63 13.26 -13.26
CA LEU A 150 -20.24 13.73 -13.25
C LEU A 150 -19.29 12.56 -13.02
N THR A 151 -18.21 12.52 -13.79
CA THR A 151 -17.13 11.57 -13.58
C THR A 151 -16.11 12.15 -12.61
N LEU A 152 -15.99 11.53 -11.44
CA LEU A 152 -15.02 11.85 -10.40
C LEU A 152 -13.82 10.89 -10.47
N LYS A 153 -12.72 11.26 -9.83
CA LYS A 153 -11.46 10.49 -9.80
C LYS A 153 -10.99 10.21 -8.38
N HIS A 154 -10.41 9.04 -8.14
CA HIS A 154 -9.89 8.61 -6.84
C HIS A 154 -8.56 7.89 -7.05
N GLY A 155 -7.76 7.81 -5.99
CA GLY A 155 -6.41 7.28 -6.01
C GLY A 155 -5.37 8.39 -5.86
N THR A 156 -4.10 8.01 -5.96
CA THR A 156 -2.97 8.93 -5.79
C THR A 156 -2.26 9.18 -7.10
N THR A 157 -2.20 10.43 -7.52
CA THR A 157 -1.27 10.84 -8.58
C THR A 157 0.12 10.94 -7.97
N LYS A 158 0.97 9.93 -8.22
CA LYS A 158 2.35 9.85 -7.72
C LYS A 158 3.32 10.42 -8.74
N ARG A 159 3.90 11.57 -8.44
CA ARG A 159 4.81 12.32 -9.34
C ARG A 159 6.26 11.87 -9.21
N HIS A 160 6.67 11.42 -8.03
CA HIS A 160 8.05 11.06 -7.74
C HIS A 160 8.22 9.53 -7.75
N GLU A 161 9.40 9.03 -8.18
CA GLU A 161 9.67 7.59 -8.25
C GLU A 161 9.65 6.94 -6.87
N GLU A 162 10.13 7.66 -5.85
CA GLU A 162 10.15 7.23 -4.46
C GLU A 162 8.73 6.98 -3.94
N SER A 163 7.76 7.80 -4.37
CA SER A 163 6.36 7.67 -3.98
C SER A 163 5.66 6.46 -4.61
N LYS A 164 6.19 5.93 -5.72
CA LYS A 164 5.66 4.72 -6.41
C LYS A 164 6.03 3.42 -5.70
N THR A 165 6.83 3.47 -4.65
CA THR A 165 7.29 2.29 -3.91
C THR A 165 6.25 1.79 -2.89
N THR A 166 6.31 0.49 -2.59
CA THR A 166 5.53 -0.12 -1.49
C THR A 166 5.92 0.46 -0.14
N ASP A 167 7.22 0.74 0.07
CA ASP A 167 7.73 1.29 1.32
C ASP A 167 7.20 2.70 1.60
N TRP A 168 7.13 3.55 0.57
CA TRP A 168 6.46 4.84 0.68
C TRP A 168 4.99 4.65 1.05
N SER A 169 4.27 3.74 0.39
CA SER A 169 2.86 3.47 0.66
C SER A 169 2.61 2.98 2.11
N HIS A 170 3.51 2.13 2.64
CA HIS A 170 3.49 1.74 4.05
C HIS A 170 3.77 2.91 5.00
N SER A 171 4.70 3.80 4.62
CA SER A 171 4.99 5.01 5.40
C SER A 171 3.78 5.95 5.43
N VAL A 172 2.97 6.02 4.35
CA VAL A 172 1.70 6.78 4.35
C VAL A 172 0.74 6.21 5.38
N SER A 173 0.52 4.89 5.41
CA SER A 173 -0.35 4.29 6.43
C SER A 173 0.16 4.58 7.85
N THR A 174 1.48 4.54 8.07
CA THR A 174 2.07 4.89 9.37
C THR A 174 1.86 6.37 9.72
N ALA A 175 2.06 7.26 8.75
CA ALA A 175 1.83 8.70 8.90
C ALA A 175 0.35 9.02 9.12
N MET A 176 -0.58 8.23 8.57
CA MET A 176 -2.02 8.36 8.80
C MET A 176 -2.35 8.12 10.28
N HIS A 177 -1.75 7.12 10.92
CA HIS A 177 -1.94 6.87 12.35
C HIS A 177 -1.32 7.94 13.26
N THR A 178 -0.16 8.47 12.87
CA THR A 178 0.68 9.27 13.78
C THR A 178 0.52 10.78 13.58
N SER A 179 0.40 11.23 12.34
CA SER A 179 0.53 12.64 11.93
C SER A 179 -0.69 13.21 11.22
N PHE A 180 -1.76 12.42 11.04
CA PHE A 180 -2.94 12.87 10.35
C PHE A 180 -3.68 13.98 11.10
N SER A 181 -4.01 15.02 10.35
CA SER A 181 -4.83 16.15 10.78
C SER A 181 -5.79 16.53 9.66
N VAL A 182 -6.89 17.20 10.01
CA VAL A 182 -7.85 17.70 9.03
C VAL A 182 -7.93 19.21 9.13
N VAL A 183 -7.86 19.89 7.99
CA VAL A 183 -7.94 21.34 7.91
C VAL A 183 -9.33 21.71 7.37
N PRO A 184 -10.16 22.44 8.14
CA PRO A 184 -11.43 22.95 7.63
C PRO A 184 -11.20 23.92 6.47
N PHE A 185 -12.17 24.02 5.57
CA PHE A 185 -12.13 24.93 4.44
C PHE A 185 -11.89 26.38 4.90
N MET A 186 -10.99 27.10 4.23
CA MET A 186 -10.53 28.46 4.58
C MET A 186 -9.76 28.62 5.90
N GLN A 187 -9.50 27.54 6.63
CA GLN A 187 -8.66 27.61 7.82
C GLN A 187 -7.21 27.23 7.50
N ASN A 188 -6.26 27.82 8.22
CA ASN A 188 -4.83 27.49 8.10
C ASN A 188 -4.35 26.54 9.22
N THR A 189 -5.22 26.21 10.18
CA THR A 189 -4.88 25.40 11.34
C THR A 189 -5.55 24.03 11.22
N GLY A 190 -4.74 22.97 11.31
CA GLY A 190 -5.25 21.60 11.32
C GLY A 190 -5.83 21.23 12.68
N ILE A 191 -6.95 20.53 12.66
CA ILE A 191 -7.58 19.91 13.81
C ILE A 191 -7.03 18.49 13.95
N SER A 192 -6.61 18.13 15.16
CA SER A 192 -6.25 16.75 15.45
C SER A 192 -7.51 15.89 15.52
N VAL A 193 -7.48 14.77 14.82
CA VAL A 193 -8.56 13.78 14.82
C VAL A 193 -8.28 12.68 15.84
N THR A 194 -9.32 11.96 16.28
CA THR A 194 -9.22 10.87 17.25
C THR A 194 -8.41 9.69 16.69
N TYR A 195 -7.82 8.89 17.57
CA TYR A 195 -7.07 7.69 17.16
C TYR A 195 -7.96 6.69 16.40
N ASP A 196 -9.21 6.53 16.85
CA ASP A 196 -10.19 5.63 16.23
C ASP A 196 -10.50 6.06 14.80
N PHE A 197 -10.67 7.37 14.56
CA PHE A 197 -10.82 7.90 13.21
C PHE A 197 -9.61 7.61 12.34
N LYS A 198 -8.39 7.85 12.84
CA LYS A 198 -7.15 7.58 12.08
C LYS A 198 -7.06 6.11 11.67
N THR A 199 -7.43 5.20 12.57
CA THR A 199 -7.43 3.76 12.31
C THR A 199 -8.47 3.39 11.25
N SER A 200 -9.71 3.87 11.43
CA SER A 200 -10.78 3.66 10.45
C SER A 200 -10.43 4.22 9.07
N ALA A 201 -9.84 5.42 9.01
CA ALA A 201 -9.41 6.07 7.78
C ALA A 201 -8.27 5.31 7.10
N THR A 202 -7.28 4.80 7.84
CA THR A 202 -6.22 3.94 7.28
C THR A 202 -6.83 2.72 6.59
N ASP A 203 -7.74 2.02 7.26
CA ASP A 203 -8.33 0.80 6.70
C ASP A 203 -9.23 1.07 5.50
N ALA A 204 -10.06 2.11 5.57
CA ALA A 204 -10.97 2.48 4.50
C ALA A 204 -10.23 2.96 3.24
N TYR A 205 -9.13 3.69 3.41
CA TYR A 205 -8.51 4.44 2.31
C TYR A 205 -7.14 3.92 1.85
N LYS A 206 -6.58 2.87 2.46
CA LYS A 206 -5.25 2.33 2.08
C LYS A 206 -5.09 1.99 0.61
N ASN A 207 -6.18 1.60 -0.06
CA ASN A 207 -6.12 1.29 -1.48
C ASN A 207 -5.87 2.53 -2.34
N GLU A 208 -6.21 3.73 -1.84
CA GLU A 208 -6.08 4.99 -2.58
C GLU A 208 -4.63 5.46 -2.71
N TRP A 209 -3.74 5.12 -1.77
CA TRP A 209 -2.30 5.46 -1.83
C TRP A 209 -1.36 4.29 -2.12
N THR A 210 -1.86 3.06 -2.10
CA THR A 210 -1.07 1.90 -2.54
C THR A 210 -1.02 1.79 -4.06
N THR A 211 -2.02 2.30 -4.78
CA THR A 211 -2.03 2.37 -6.25
C THR A 211 -1.37 3.66 -6.76
N SER A 212 -0.77 3.59 -7.95
CA SER A 212 -0.15 4.75 -8.63
C SER A 212 -1.02 5.33 -9.74
N LYS A 213 -2.27 4.88 -9.84
CA LYS A 213 -3.19 5.26 -10.91
C LYS A 213 -4.45 5.84 -10.28
N GLU A 214 -4.95 6.91 -10.90
CA GLU A 214 -6.29 7.38 -10.62
C GLU A 214 -7.30 6.53 -11.38
N GLU A 215 -8.37 6.16 -10.70
CA GLU A 215 -9.54 5.50 -11.27
C GLU A 215 -10.70 6.49 -11.31
N SER A 216 -11.55 6.35 -12.33
CA SER A 216 -12.73 7.19 -12.51
C SER A 216 -14.00 6.45 -12.12
N TRP A 217 -14.95 7.14 -11.49
CA TRP A 217 -16.32 6.65 -11.32
C TRP A 217 -17.32 7.76 -11.60
N THR A 218 -18.55 7.39 -11.91
CA THR A 218 -19.62 8.34 -12.21
C THR A 218 -20.57 8.45 -11.03
N VAL A 219 -20.91 9.69 -10.66
CA VAL A 219 -21.98 10.01 -9.71
C VAL A 219 -23.11 10.67 -10.47
N GLU A 220 -24.33 10.17 -10.26
CA GLU A 220 -25.54 10.74 -10.83
C GLU A 220 -26.18 11.71 -9.85
N PHE A 221 -26.59 12.86 -10.34
CA PHE A 221 -27.24 13.90 -9.57
C PHE A 221 -28.65 14.14 -10.08
N SER A 222 -29.57 14.33 -9.13
CA SER A 222 -30.98 14.55 -9.40
C SER A 222 -31.30 16.02 -9.60
N GLN A 223 -32.56 16.33 -9.96
CA GLN A 223 -32.99 17.72 -10.17
C GLN A 223 -33.09 18.49 -8.84
N GLU A 224 -33.37 17.78 -7.75
CA GLU A 224 -33.48 18.30 -6.38
C GLU A 224 -32.13 18.77 -5.82
N GLU A 225 -31.03 18.29 -6.40
CA GLU A 225 -29.66 18.66 -6.03
C GLU A 225 -29.14 19.86 -6.83
N LYS A 226 -29.96 20.42 -7.74
CA LYS A 226 -29.60 21.63 -8.48
C LYS A 226 -29.23 22.77 -7.54
N GLY A 227 -28.07 23.39 -7.79
CA GLY A 227 -27.52 24.49 -7.01
C GLY A 227 -26.65 24.05 -5.84
N LYS A 228 -26.63 22.75 -5.48
CA LYS A 228 -25.75 22.24 -4.43
C LYS A 228 -24.30 22.23 -4.88
N SER A 229 -23.40 22.43 -3.92
CA SER A 229 -21.96 22.38 -4.10
C SER A 229 -21.45 20.98 -3.85
N LEU A 230 -20.76 20.41 -4.83
CA LEU A 230 -20.10 19.12 -4.75
C LEU A 230 -18.69 19.28 -4.20
N TRP A 231 -18.41 18.49 -3.17
CA TRP A 231 -17.12 18.41 -2.48
C TRP A 231 -16.54 17.02 -2.61
N GLN A 232 -15.22 16.91 -2.58
CA GLN A 232 -14.51 15.65 -2.47
C GLN A 232 -13.43 15.74 -1.39
N PHE A 233 -13.30 14.69 -0.58
CA PHE A 233 -12.25 14.66 0.43
C PHE A 233 -10.91 14.30 -0.23
N ILE A 234 -9.88 15.08 0.07
CA ILE A 234 -8.53 14.89 -0.46
C ILE A 234 -7.53 14.78 0.69
N LEU A 235 -6.45 14.04 0.44
CA LEU A 235 -5.29 13.97 1.31
C LEU A 235 -4.09 14.61 0.62
N ALA A 236 -3.41 15.53 1.31
CA ALA A 236 -2.09 15.99 0.96
C ALA A 236 -1.06 15.25 1.81
N ILE A 237 -0.18 14.48 1.16
CA ILE A 237 0.81 13.61 1.78
C ILE A 237 2.19 14.21 1.54
N LYS A 238 2.88 14.62 2.61
CA LYS A 238 4.25 15.11 2.54
C LYS A 238 5.21 14.06 3.06
N ASP A 239 6.40 14.02 2.47
CA ASP A 239 7.49 13.13 2.89
C ASP A 239 8.74 13.89 3.38
N ASP A 240 9.70 13.15 3.91
CA ASP A 240 10.98 13.66 4.40
C ASP A 240 11.98 14.03 3.28
N CYS A 241 11.63 13.80 2.02
CA CYS A 241 12.36 14.29 0.85
C CYS A 241 11.85 15.65 0.36
N GLY A 242 10.74 16.14 0.93
CA GLY A 242 10.13 17.40 0.53
C GLY A 242 9.14 17.25 -0.62
N HIS A 243 8.77 16.03 -1.00
CA HIS A 243 7.71 15.80 -1.98
C HIS A 243 6.33 16.01 -1.34
N GLU A 244 5.37 16.32 -2.19
CA GLU A 244 3.96 16.37 -1.84
C GLU A 244 3.15 15.61 -2.90
N GLU A 245 2.46 14.55 -2.49
CA GLU A 245 1.55 13.79 -3.32
C GLU A 245 0.11 14.04 -2.88
N ARG A 246 -0.82 13.97 -3.84
CA ARG A 246 -2.25 14.19 -3.58
C ARG A 246 -3.03 12.90 -3.83
N THR A 247 -3.81 12.50 -2.83
CA THR A 247 -4.74 11.38 -2.92
C THR A 247 -6.17 11.90 -2.94
N LEU A 248 -6.93 11.50 -3.94
CA LEU A 248 -8.36 11.78 -4.05
C LEU A 248 -9.12 10.57 -3.47
N LEU A 249 -10.02 10.81 -2.50
CA LEU A 249 -10.84 9.72 -1.95
C LEU A 249 -12.15 9.57 -2.72
N ARG A 250 -12.78 8.41 -2.66
CA ARG A 250 -14.15 8.18 -3.20
C ARG A 250 -15.24 8.97 -2.45
N GLU A 251 -14.90 9.53 -1.30
CA GLU A 251 -15.79 10.29 -0.44
C GLU A 251 -16.12 11.65 -1.03
N HIS A 252 -17.41 11.90 -1.22
CA HIS A 252 -17.95 13.15 -1.72
C HIS A 252 -19.13 13.62 -0.86
N ALA A 253 -19.40 14.92 -0.92
CA ALA A 253 -20.48 15.53 -0.17
C ALA A 253 -21.18 16.62 -0.96
N LEU A 254 -22.45 16.87 -0.65
CA LEU A 254 -23.30 17.89 -1.23
C LEU A 254 -23.73 18.90 -0.16
N THR A 255 -23.37 20.16 -0.34
CA THR A 255 -23.80 21.23 0.56
C THR A 255 -24.58 22.30 -0.18
N ASP A 256 -25.26 23.19 0.54
CA ASP A 256 -26.12 24.18 -0.11
C ASP A 256 -25.32 25.27 -0.84
N THR A 257 -24.11 25.60 -0.37
CA THR A 257 -23.26 26.63 -1.00
C THR A 257 -21.76 26.29 -0.89
N GLN A 258 -20.94 26.87 -1.77
CA GLN A 258 -19.49 26.73 -1.72
C GLN A 258 -18.88 27.32 -0.42
N SER A 259 -19.52 28.33 0.16
CA SER A 259 -19.11 28.91 1.45
C SER A 259 -19.44 28.04 2.66
N ASP A 260 -20.19 26.96 2.46
CA ASP A 260 -20.70 26.10 3.52
C ASP A 260 -20.18 24.67 3.28
N PRO A 261 -18.92 24.35 3.65
CA PRO A 261 -18.31 23.02 3.42
C PRO A 261 -18.97 21.92 4.27
N PRO A 262 -18.74 20.63 4.01
CA PRO A 262 -19.34 19.55 4.81
C PRO A 262 -19.04 19.68 6.32
N CYS A 263 -19.95 19.25 7.18
CA CYS A 263 -19.79 19.38 8.64
C CYS A 263 -18.96 18.25 9.26
N CYS A 264 -18.97 17.07 8.66
CA CYS A 264 -18.40 15.87 9.26
C CYS A 264 -17.11 15.42 8.57
N LEU A 265 -16.32 14.64 9.30
CA LEU A 265 -15.28 13.82 8.73
C LEU A 265 -15.88 12.77 7.76
N PRO A 266 -15.16 12.40 6.69
CA PRO A 266 -15.64 11.43 5.69
C PRO A 266 -15.97 10.08 6.35
N GLY A 267 -17.12 9.51 6.01
CA GLY A 267 -17.62 8.25 6.60
C GLY A 267 -18.34 8.37 7.95
N PHE A 268 -18.39 9.56 8.56
CA PHE A 268 -18.98 9.78 9.90
C PHE A 268 -20.22 10.68 9.88
N SER A 269 -20.94 10.70 8.75
CA SER A 269 -22.25 11.35 8.59
C SER A 269 -23.38 10.32 8.62
N THR A 270 -24.53 10.69 9.20
CA THR A 270 -25.76 9.89 9.16
C THR A 270 -26.69 10.28 8.00
N ASP A 271 -26.34 11.32 7.26
CA ASP A 271 -27.14 11.92 6.19
C ASP A 271 -26.34 12.06 4.89
N ALA A 272 -25.38 11.16 4.65
CA ALA A 272 -24.62 11.13 3.42
C ALA A 272 -25.57 11.03 2.20
N PRO A 273 -25.33 11.81 1.12
CA PRO A 273 -24.12 12.60 0.85
C PRO A 273 -24.18 14.05 1.37
N TYR A 274 -25.14 14.47 2.19
CA TYR A 274 -25.26 15.87 2.60
C TYR A 274 -24.26 16.29 3.69
N TYR A 275 -23.86 15.36 4.56
CA TYR A 275 -22.85 15.59 5.60
C TYR A 275 -23.19 16.78 6.53
N ASN A 276 -24.47 17.02 6.82
CA ASN A 276 -24.92 18.03 7.79
C ASN A 276 -25.08 17.45 9.21
N THR A 277 -25.25 16.13 9.31
CA THR A 277 -25.49 15.41 10.57
C THR A 277 -24.38 14.40 10.84
N CYS A 278 -23.58 14.66 11.87
CA CYS A 278 -22.46 13.80 12.25
C CYS A 278 -22.88 12.77 13.31
N VAL A 279 -22.25 11.59 13.29
CA VAL A 279 -22.58 10.52 14.26
C VAL A 279 -22.25 10.91 15.71
N SER A 280 -21.24 11.75 15.93
CA SER A 280 -20.83 12.23 17.25
C SER A 280 -20.18 13.62 17.14
N GLU A 281 -20.01 14.31 18.27
CA GLU A 281 -19.36 15.63 18.32
C GLU A 281 -17.88 15.58 17.94
N GLU A 282 -17.20 14.43 18.11
CA GLU A 282 -15.77 14.30 17.82
C GLU A 282 -15.47 14.27 16.32
N TYR A 283 -16.49 14.01 15.50
CA TYR A 283 -16.37 14.00 14.04
C TYR A 283 -16.83 15.30 13.37
N LEU A 284 -17.23 16.31 14.16
CA LEU A 284 -17.52 17.65 13.65
C LEU A 284 -16.21 18.37 13.31
N LEU A 285 -16.16 18.93 12.10
CA LEU A 285 -15.06 19.78 11.67
C LEU A 285 -15.08 21.14 12.38
N GLU A 286 -16.25 21.65 12.75
CA GLU A 286 -16.41 22.92 13.45
C GLU A 286 -17.56 22.85 14.48
N LYS A 287 -17.24 22.91 15.78
CA LYS A 287 -18.21 22.66 16.87
C LYS A 287 -19.36 23.67 16.98
N ASN A 288 -19.24 24.86 16.38
CA ASN A 288 -20.21 25.95 16.53
C ASN A 288 -20.76 26.46 15.20
N ARG A 289 -20.57 25.71 14.11
CA ARG A 289 -21.06 26.13 12.80
C ARG A 289 -22.57 25.89 12.69
N LYS A 290 -23.28 26.94 12.29
CA LYS A 290 -24.74 26.88 12.08
C LYS A 290 -25.06 25.85 11.00
N GLY A 291 -26.02 24.97 11.27
CA GLY A 291 -26.45 23.91 10.33
C GLY A 291 -25.82 22.55 10.62
N CYS A 292 -24.66 22.50 11.27
CA CYS A 292 -24.03 21.25 11.67
C CYS A 292 -24.70 20.69 12.93
N VAL A 293 -25.16 19.44 12.88
CA VAL A 293 -25.84 18.76 13.99
C VAL A 293 -25.19 17.42 14.31
N VAL A 294 -25.37 16.96 15.55
CA VAL A 294 -24.94 15.62 15.99
C VAL A 294 -26.18 14.74 16.12
N ALA A 295 -26.14 13.53 15.56
CA ALA A 295 -27.23 12.57 15.64
C ALA A 295 -27.64 12.31 17.10
N GLY A 296 -28.94 12.19 17.36
CA GLY A 296 -29.48 11.96 18.71
C GLY A 296 -29.45 13.18 19.65
N ARG A 297 -28.81 14.29 19.28
CA ARG A 297 -28.96 15.58 19.97
C ARG A 297 -30.16 16.38 19.46
N GLU A 298 -31.22 15.71 18.99
CA GLU A 298 -32.49 16.39 18.75
C GLU A 298 -32.78 17.21 20.00
N LYS A 299 -32.78 18.54 19.82
CA LYS A 299 -33.05 19.46 20.92
C LYS A 299 -34.32 18.92 21.53
N LYS A 300 -34.26 18.45 22.78
CA LYS A 300 -35.40 18.55 23.68
C LYS A 300 -35.72 20.02 23.64
N ARG A 301 -36.55 20.44 22.67
CA ARG A 301 -37.20 21.74 22.65
C ARG A 301 -37.80 21.72 24.03
N HIS A 302 -37.21 22.49 24.95
CA HIS A 302 -37.90 22.81 26.18
C HIS A 302 -39.19 23.40 25.66
N HIS A 303 -40.24 22.58 25.70
CA HIS A 303 -41.57 23.02 25.47
C HIS A 303 -41.80 23.90 26.69
N ILE A 304 -41.39 25.17 26.56
CA ILE A 304 -41.75 26.21 27.48
C ILE A 304 -43.27 26.23 27.32
N MET A 305 -43.95 25.47 28.17
CA MET A 305 -45.38 25.58 28.36
C MET A 305 -45.57 27.00 28.84
N THR A 306 -45.89 27.90 27.92
CA THR A 306 -46.52 29.17 28.26
C THR A 306 -47.81 28.81 28.97
N ILE A 307 -47.79 28.94 30.30
CA ILE A 307 -48.99 28.92 31.13
C ILE A 307 -49.74 30.19 30.74
N GLU A 308 -50.79 30.03 29.94
CA GLU A 308 -51.80 31.09 29.78
C GLU A 308 -52.55 31.19 31.11
N ASN A 309 -52.34 32.29 31.82
CA ASN A 309 -53.16 32.63 32.99
C ASN A 309 -54.54 33.07 32.48
N ALA A 310 -55.57 32.33 32.90
CA ALA A 310 -56.98 32.70 32.79
C ALA A 310 -57.40 33.64 33.93
#